data_AF-A0A078A2V2-F1
#
_entry.id   AF-A0A078A2V2-F1
#
_cell.length_a   1.000
_cell.length_b   1.000
_cell.length_c   1.000
_cell.angle_alpha   90.00
_cell.angle_beta   90.00
_cell.angle_gamma   90.00
#
_symmetry.space_group_name_H-M   'P 1'
#
loop_
_entity.id
_entity.type
_entity.pdbx_description
1 polymer ?
#
loop_
_entity_poly.entity_id
_entity_poly.type
_entity_poly.pdbx_seq_one_letter_code
_entity_poly.pdbx_strand_id
1 'polypeptide(L)'
;MAVECANLYHKAQVSLYNVLAAMRVCTYFKTIHSIRYILINFHFVLQIARKLIINTLIIPLRRNARIVVHIVNLAICNLVVRHVLPKTLAIKDGQMPQIHLQHLTKLQKNAFNGINDILDNCIQGEDGNDMNCKMCLDQYFVNSKLVCSSCKITDCLECNTNYECELCDTKNMISSILQPGSGTYKQQCLDCNKNMLGYSQFYTDCASCQLNPQNQQQTICNACLNGFIVNGACQSTCVRGIPSQSYCTNCHSSCVTCIGSSSNQCIGCKVGQYLEYQYQGVSYGTCMAKHETSKSYKLYVTSENPSDNYKPTIESDGYNNPFYTVEDAIRKALELCAPSKETCSVEINLYKGDHYILRSAKQFYMSSRLDNTHSVTNITILPLFCSQNNSNPNICVEDNEKVTIYNKFRDQLALAVGSGLTIKNIVIDWIDSIILHNGNYGCKSTFKATDQCQISDGYSFIKFDITSKTILTKPPTLRIQNCIFRNLYFDYNTFIETNSYGGYIEILDTKFERFATCGSIIRNFKQTYTPPNL
;
A
#
# COMPACT_ATOMS: atom_id res chain seq x y z
N MET A 1 0.81 -32.91 9.50
CA MET A 1 -0.02 -31.69 9.62
C MET A 1 -0.67 -31.47 11.00
N ALA A 2 -1.67 -32.23 11.46
CA ALA A 2 -2.34 -31.95 12.75
C ALA A 2 -1.40 -32.09 13.97
N VAL A 3 -0.55 -33.11 13.98
CA VAL A 3 0.47 -33.35 15.03
C VAL A 3 1.58 -32.28 15.01
N GLU A 4 1.90 -31.75 13.82
CA GLU A 4 2.92 -30.70 13.67
C GLU A 4 2.39 -29.31 14.08
N CYS A 5 1.11 -29.02 13.80
CA CYS A 5 0.44 -27.83 14.33
C CYS A 5 0.36 -27.87 15.87
N ALA A 6 0.11 -29.03 16.46
CA ALA A 6 0.10 -29.20 17.92
C ALA A 6 1.51 -28.95 18.52
N ASN A 7 2.57 -29.42 17.86
CA ASN A 7 3.95 -29.18 18.30
C ASN A 7 4.39 -27.71 18.17
N LEU A 8 3.95 -27.01 17.11
CA LEU A 8 4.18 -25.57 16.94
C LEU A 8 3.42 -24.75 17.99
N TYR A 9 2.17 -25.11 18.28
CA TYR A 9 1.37 -24.48 19.32
C TYR A 9 1.99 -24.67 20.71
N HIS A 10 2.46 -25.88 21.01
CA HIS A 10 3.14 -26.17 22.28
C HIS A 10 4.44 -25.37 22.45
N LYS A 11 5.26 -25.25 21.39
CA LYS A 11 6.49 -24.43 21.42
C LYS A 11 6.20 -22.95 21.60
N ALA A 12 5.15 -22.42 20.98
CA ALA A 12 4.70 -21.05 21.19
C ALA A 12 4.24 -20.80 22.64
N GLN A 13 3.55 -21.77 23.25
CA GLN A 13 3.15 -21.72 24.66
C GLN A 13 4.35 -21.75 25.62
N VAL A 14 5.37 -22.56 25.35
CA VAL A 14 6.59 -22.62 26.17
C VAL A 14 7.37 -21.30 26.09
N SER A 15 7.50 -20.69 24.90
CA SER A 15 8.13 -19.38 24.75
C SER A 15 7.36 -18.28 25.48
N LEU A 16 6.02 -18.29 25.40
CA LEU A 16 5.17 -17.37 26.14
C LEU A 16 5.31 -17.56 27.66
N TYR A 17 5.39 -18.81 28.12
CA TYR A 17 5.61 -19.15 29.51
C TYR A 17 6.97 -18.66 30.02
N ASN A 18 8.04 -18.82 29.25
CA ASN A 18 9.38 -18.34 29.63
C ASN A 18 9.45 -16.81 29.71
N VAL A 19 8.76 -16.11 28.79
CA VAL A 19 8.61 -14.64 28.86
C VAL A 19 7.82 -14.26 30.12
N LEU A 20 6.73 -14.96 30.43
CA LEU A 20 5.94 -14.75 31.66
C LEU A 20 6.73 -15.06 32.95
N ALA A 21 7.59 -16.08 32.94
CA ALA A 21 8.45 -16.44 34.06
C ALA A 21 9.55 -15.39 34.29
N ALA A 22 10.21 -14.93 33.21
CA ALA A 22 11.15 -13.80 33.28
C ALA A 22 10.46 -12.51 33.79
N MET A 23 9.21 -12.28 33.38
CA MET A 23 8.39 -11.17 33.88
C MET A 23 8.01 -11.31 35.37
N ARG A 24 7.79 -12.54 35.87
CA ARG A 24 7.58 -12.81 37.31
C ARG A 24 8.83 -12.52 38.14
N VAL A 25 10.01 -12.84 37.63
CA VAL A 25 11.28 -12.51 38.27
C VAL A 25 11.49 -10.98 38.32
N CYS A 26 11.13 -10.26 37.26
CA CYS A 26 11.18 -8.79 37.23
C CYS A 26 10.14 -8.12 38.17
N THR A 27 8.99 -8.74 38.42
CA THR A 27 7.97 -8.21 39.34
C THR A 27 8.24 -8.51 40.81
N TYR A 28 9.12 -9.47 41.12
CA TYR A 28 9.55 -9.80 42.47
C TYR A 28 10.51 -8.75 43.07
N PHE A 29 11.23 -7.99 42.23
CA PHE A 29 12.01 -6.81 42.65
C PHE A 29 11.12 -5.57 42.76
N LYS A 30 10.30 -5.51 43.82
CA LYS A 30 9.42 -4.37 44.13
C LYS A 30 9.96 -3.51 45.29
N THR A 31 10.36 -2.28 44.99
CA THR A 31 10.20 -1.13 45.88
C THR A 31 9.28 -0.10 45.23
N ILE A 32 8.39 0.46 46.06
CA ILE A 32 7.18 1.19 45.70
C ILE A 32 7.55 2.64 45.31
N HIS A 33 7.82 2.91 44.03
CA HIS A 33 7.63 4.27 43.49
C HIS A 33 7.51 4.45 41.96
N SER A 34 7.67 3.40 41.14
CA SER A 34 7.81 3.57 39.67
C SER A 34 6.61 3.12 38.83
N ILE A 35 5.39 3.09 39.38
CA ILE A 35 4.23 2.44 38.74
C ILE A 35 3.76 3.15 37.45
N ARG A 36 3.90 4.49 37.33
CA ARG A 36 3.45 5.22 36.12
C ARG A 36 4.43 5.18 34.95
N TYR A 37 5.74 5.23 35.20
CA TYR A 37 6.75 5.21 34.12
C TYR A 37 6.93 3.82 33.50
N ILE A 38 6.68 2.77 34.28
CA ILE A 38 6.77 1.39 33.79
C ILE A 38 5.60 1.08 32.85
N LEU A 39 4.38 1.55 33.11
CA LEU A 39 3.22 1.28 32.24
C LEU A 39 3.36 1.84 30.81
N ILE A 40 3.99 3.01 30.65
CA ILE A 40 4.20 3.62 29.33
C ILE A 40 5.29 2.89 28.53
N ASN A 41 6.43 2.57 29.18
CA ASN A 41 7.48 1.78 28.54
C ASN A 41 7.03 0.34 28.28
N PHE A 42 6.20 -0.22 29.16
CA PHE A 42 5.56 -1.53 29.01
C PHE A 42 4.65 -1.57 27.79
N HIS A 43 3.81 -0.55 27.59
CA HIS A 43 2.98 -0.45 26.38
C HIS A 43 3.84 -0.37 25.11
N PHE A 44 4.95 0.37 25.13
CA PHE A 44 5.85 0.50 23.99
C PHE A 44 6.60 -0.81 23.66
N VAL A 45 7.12 -1.51 24.68
CA VAL A 45 7.76 -2.81 24.50
C VAL A 45 6.75 -3.87 24.04
N LEU A 46 5.52 -3.84 24.57
CA LEU A 46 4.45 -4.74 24.14
C LEU A 46 4.02 -4.46 22.69
N GLN A 47 3.95 -3.19 22.28
CA GLN A 47 3.69 -2.79 20.89
C GLN A 47 4.79 -3.26 19.95
N ILE A 48 6.07 -3.09 20.32
CA ILE A 48 7.22 -3.54 19.53
C ILE A 48 7.26 -5.07 19.46
N ALA A 49 7.11 -5.77 20.57
CA ALA A 49 7.09 -7.23 20.61
C ALA A 49 5.90 -7.79 19.81
N ARG A 50 4.72 -7.19 19.93
CA ARG A 50 3.53 -7.59 19.17
C ARG A 50 3.70 -7.32 17.67
N LYS A 51 4.33 -6.21 17.29
CA LYS A 51 4.65 -5.89 15.89
C LYS A 51 5.74 -6.79 15.31
N LEU A 52 6.75 -7.15 16.11
CA LEU A 52 7.75 -8.17 15.75
C LEU A 52 7.09 -9.55 15.60
N ILE A 53 6.25 -9.98 16.54
CA ILE A 53 5.52 -11.26 16.47
C ILE A 53 4.61 -11.29 15.24
N ILE A 54 3.85 -10.22 14.97
CA ILE A 54 2.99 -10.11 13.78
C ILE A 54 3.83 -10.15 12.50
N ASN A 55 4.91 -9.38 12.41
CA ASN A 55 5.81 -9.39 11.25
C ASN A 55 6.51 -10.76 11.06
N THR A 56 6.78 -11.49 12.15
CA THR A 56 7.38 -12.83 12.11
C THR A 56 6.35 -13.90 11.72
N LEU A 57 5.08 -13.73 12.09
CA LEU A 57 3.97 -14.62 11.73
C LEU A 57 3.48 -14.42 10.28
N ILE A 58 3.74 -13.25 9.68
CA ILE A 58 3.36 -12.92 8.30
C ILE A 58 4.41 -13.37 7.27
N ILE A 59 5.66 -13.62 7.68
CA ILE A 59 6.69 -14.19 6.80
C ILE A 59 6.61 -15.72 6.86
N PRO A 60 6.40 -16.44 5.74
CA PRO A 60 6.47 -17.90 5.73
C PRO A 60 7.93 -18.37 5.73
N LEU A 61 8.69 -18.10 6.80
CA LEU A 61 9.99 -18.72 7.04
C LEU A 61 9.77 -20.03 7.79
N ARG A 62 9.57 -21.10 7.01
CA ARG A 62 9.25 -22.44 7.53
C ARG A 62 10.39 -23.19 8.22
N ARG A 63 11.62 -22.65 8.36
CA ARG A 63 12.75 -23.47 8.86
C ARG A 63 13.63 -22.91 9.99
N ASN A 64 13.58 -21.63 10.36
CA ASN A 64 14.59 -21.06 11.27
C ASN A 64 14.10 -20.58 12.65
N ALA A 65 13.22 -21.35 13.29
CA ALA A 65 12.72 -21.00 14.64
C ALA A 65 13.82 -20.88 15.71
N ARG A 66 14.92 -21.67 15.63
CA ARG A 66 16.04 -21.57 16.60
C ARG A 66 16.91 -20.34 16.40
N ILE A 67 17.20 -19.97 15.14
CA ILE A 67 17.96 -18.75 14.82
C ILE A 67 17.17 -17.51 15.24
N VAL A 68 15.86 -17.50 14.98
CA VAL A 68 14.97 -16.41 15.42
C VAL A 68 14.96 -16.31 16.95
N VAL A 69 14.87 -17.42 17.68
CA VAL A 69 14.96 -17.43 19.14
C VAL A 69 16.33 -16.91 19.61
N HIS A 70 17.41 -17.26 18.93
CA HIS A 70 18.75 -16.80 19.29
C HIS A 70 18.95 -15.30 19.03
N ILE A 71 18.51 -14.79 17.87
CA ILE A 71 18.53 -13.35 17.52
C ILE A 71 17.66 -12.55 18.49
N VAL A 72 16.47 -13.05 18.82
CA VAL A 72 15.56 -12.41 19.78
C VAL A 72 16.18 -12.40 21.18
N ASN A 73 16.78 -13.51 21.63
CA ASN A 73 17.47 -13.56 22.92
C ASN A 73 18.69 -12.61 22.97
N LEU A 74 19.46 -12.53 21.88
CA LEU A 74 20.60 -11.62 21.77
C LEU A 74 20.16 -10.15 21.75
N ALA A 75 19.08 -9.84 21.02
CA ALA A 75 18.48 -8.51 20.98
C ALA A 75 17.91 -8.11 22.35
N ILE A 76 17.21 -9.01 23.04
CA ILE A 76 16.70 -8.80 24.39
C ILE A 76 17.85 -8.58 25.38
N CYS A 77 18.90 -9.41 25.34
CA CYS A 77 20.08 -9.23 26.17
C CYS A 77 20.75 -7.87 25.90
N ASN A 78 20.95 -7.49 24.64
CA ASN A 78 21.53 -6.19 24.28
C ASN A 78 20.66 -5.01 24.74
N LEU A 79 19.34 -5.13 24.64
CA LEU A 79 18.40 -4.08 25.02
C LEU A 79 18.35 -3.92 26.56
N VAL A 80 18.39 -5.03 27.30
CA VAL A 80 18.49 -5.04 28.77
C VAL A 80 19.84 -4.44 29.21
N VAL A 81 20.95 -4.85 28.60
CA VAL A 81 22.29 -4.37 28.96
C VAL A 81 22.47 -2.88 28.59
N ARG A 82 21.97 -2.43 27.43
CA ARG A 82 22.14 -1.02 27.00
C ARG A 82 21.17 -0.04 27.64
N HIS A 83 19.93 -0.45 27.96
CA HIS A 83 18.91 0.52 28.38
C HIS A 83 18.44 0.35 29.83
N VAL A 84 18.50 -0.87 30.37
CA VAL A 84 18.10 -1.11 31.76
C VAL A 84 19.30 -0.91 32.68
N LEU A 85 20.43 -1.54 32.38
CA LEU A 85 21.61 -1.51 33.24
C LEU A 85 22.10 -0.09 33.57
N PRO A 86 22.22 0.86 32.62
CA PRO A 86 22.72 2.21 32.94
C PRO A 86 21.73 3.04 33.77
N LYS A 87 20.42 2.80 33.63
CA LYS A 87 19.39 3.50 34.40
C LYS A 87 19.25 2.97 35.82
N THR A 88 19.50 1.68 36.05
CA THR A 88 19.56 1.12 37.40
C THR A 88 20.85 1.54 38.13
N LEU A 89 21.94 1.74 37.38
CA LEU A 89 23.23 2.23 37.92
C LEU A 89 23.20 3.71 38.29
N ALA A 90 22.40 4.55 37.62
CA ALA A 90 22.25 5.97 37.96
C ALA A 90 21.42 6.26 39.22
N ILE A 91 20.78 5.25 39.84
CA ILE A 91 19.87 5.43 40.99
C ILE A 91 20.55 5.10 42.33
N LYS A 92 21.82 4.66 42.34
CA LYS A 92 22.59 4.51 43.58
C LYS A 92 23.90 5.26 43.51
N ASP A 93 23.89 6.48 44.02
CA ASP A 93 25.11 7.13 44.51
C ASP A 93 25.70 6.26 45.62
N GLY A 94 26.83 5.63 45.32
CA GLY A 94 27.57 4.79 46.26
C GLY A 94 28.42 3.75 45.55
N GLN A 95 29.74 3.97 45.58
CA GLN A 95 30.82 3.16 45.01
C GLN A 95 30.52 1.65 44.87
N MET A 96 30.60 1.16 43.63
CA MET A 96 30.68 -0.27 43.32
C MET A 96 32.14 -0.75 43.40
N PRO A 97 32.44 -1.94 43.96
CA PRO A 97 33.79 -2.49 43.96
C PRO A 97 34.23 -2.89 42.54
N GLN A 98 35.41 -2.46 42.10
CA GLN A 98 36.00 -2.76 40.78
C GLN A 98 36.05 -4.27 40.42
N ILE A 99 35.93 -5.14 41.43
CA ILE A 99 36.00 -6.60 41.30
C ILE A 99 34.82 -7.17 40.49
N HIS A 100 33.63 -6.54 40.50
CA HIS A 100 32.48 -7.04 39.74
C HIS A 100 32.54 -6.70 38.25
N LEU A 101 33.14 -5.57 37.88
CA LEU A 101 33.28 -5.17 36.47
C LEU A 101 34.32 -6.04 35.74
N GLN A 102 35.38 -6.45 36.45
CA GLN A 102 36.40 -7.37 35.93
C GLN A 102 35.88 -8.80 35.77
N HIS A 103 34.99 -9.27 36.65
CA HIS A 103 34.37 -10.60 36.50
C HIS A 103 33.42 -10.66 35.30
N LEU A 104 32.66 -9.60 35.04
CA LEU A 104 31.77 -9.49 33.88
C LEU A 104 32.55 -9.41 32.55
N THR A 105 33.65 -8.67 32.49
CA THR A 105 34.51 -8.62 31.28
C THR A 105 35.28 -9.92 31.06
N LYS A 106 35.65 -10.66 32.11
CA LYS A 106 36.30 -11.97 32.01
C LYS A 106 35.33 -13.07 31.56
N LEU A 107 34.07 -13.03 32.00
CA LEU A 107 33.01 -13.90 31.47
C LEU A 107 32.69 -13.60 30.00
N GLN A 108 32.72 -12.34 29.59
CA GLN A 108 32.49 -11.94 28.20
C GLN A 108 33.65 -12.34 27.26
N LYS A 109 34.90 -12.29 27.75
CA LYS A 109 36.09 -12.73 26.99
C LYS A 109 36.22 -14.26 26.89
N ASN A 110 35.86 -14.99 27.94
CA ASN A 110 35.94 -16.46 27.93
C ASN A 110 34.79 -17.11 27.14
N ALA A 111 33.64 -16.44 26.99
CA ALA A 111 32.56 -16.89 26.12
C ALA A 111 32.86 -16.70 24.62
N PHE A 112 33.80 -15.83 24.26
CA PHE A 112 34.11 -15.48 22.86
C PHE A 112 35.34 -16.18 22.28
N ASN A 113 36.25 -16.71 23.09
CA ASN A 113 37.55 -17.22 22.62
C ASN A 113 37.67 -18.76 22.56
N GLY A 114 36.59 -19.51 22.78
CA GLY A 114 36.61 -20.99 22.81
C GLY A 114 35.81 -21.69 21.71
N ILE A 115 35.16 -20.95 20.80
CA ILE A 115 34.22 -21.51 19.80
C ILE A 115 34.71 -21.34 18.35
N ASN A 116 35.80 -20.61 18.11
CA ASN A 116 36.21 -20.25 16.76
C ASN A 116 37.25 -21.22 16.21
N ASP A 117 36.83 -22.00 15.20
CA ASP A 117 37.56 -22.31 13.95
C ASP A 117 37.13 -23.67 13.34
N ILE A 118 36.49 -24.57 14.10
CA ILE A 118 36.12 -25.92 13.60
C ILE A 118 34.62 -26.08 13.29
N LEU A 119 33.76 -25.19 13.80
CA LEU A 119 32.29 -25.32 13.69
C LEU A 119 31.57 -24.05 13.23
N ASP A 120 32.27 -23.07 12.64
CA ASP A 120 31.68 -21.78 12.26
C ASP A 120 30.46 -21.89 11.32
N ASN A 121 30.24 -23.07 10.72
CA ASN A 121 29.10 -23.34 9.86
C ASN A 121 28.21 -24.50 10.34
N CYS A 122 28.36 -24.99 11.58
CA CYS A 122 27.52 -26.04 12.15
C CYS A 122 26.34 -25.47 12.95
N ILE A 123 25.12 -25.72 12.50
CA ILE A 123 23.90 -25.33 13.23
C ILE A 123 23.59 -26.33 14.36
N GLN A 124 23.89 -27.62 14.16
CA GLN A 124 23.58 -28.67 15.13
C GLN A 124 24.69 -29.73 15.17
N GLY A 125 25.34 -29.86 16.32
CA GLY A 125 26.29 -30.95 16.59
C GLY A 125 25.60 -32.30 16.86
N GLU A 126 26.37 -33.39 16.83
CA GLU A 126 25.94 -34.73 17.22
C GLU A 126 25.95 -34.88 18.75
N ASP A 127 24.96 -35.58 19.30
CA ASP A 127 24.83 -35.75 20.75
C ASP A 127 26.02 -36.55 21.32
N GLY A 128 26.86 -35.90 22.12
CA GLY A 128 28.01 -36.54 22.79
C GLY A 128 29.36 -36.42 22.08
N ASN A 129 29.44 -35.73 20.94
CA ASN A 129 30.72 -35.39 20.30
C ASN A 129 30.66 -34.00 19.66
N ASP A 130 31.24 -33.01 20.35
CA ASP A 130 31.26 -31.62 19.91
C ASP A 130 32.02 -31.41 18.60
N MET A 131 32.83 -32.38 18.13
CA MET A 131 33.54 -32.27 16.85
C MET A 131 32.74 -32.76 15.64
N ASN A 132 31.60 -33.43 15.85
CA ASN A 132 30.77 -33.95 14.78
C ASN A 132 29.57 -33.03 14.54
N CYS A 133 29.39 -32.59 13.29
CA CYS A 133 28.25 -31.80 12.88
C CYS A 133 27.17 -32.68 12.23
N LYS A 134 25.93 -32.49 12.67
CA LYS A 134 24.74 -33.14 12.12
C LYS A 134 23.99 -32.27 11.11
N MET A 135 24.12 -30.95 11.20
CA MET A 135 23.45 -30.01 10.31
C MET A 135 24.27 -28.72 10.15
N CYS A 136 24.54 -28.32 8.92
CA CYS A 136 25.32 -27.13 8.59
C CYS A 136 24.43 -25.93 8.21
N LEU A 137 25.03 -24.74 8.12
CA LEU A 137 24.44 -23.54 7.53
C LEU A 137 24.16 -23.75 6.03
N ASP A 138 23.25 -22.95 5.48
CA ASP A 138 23.00 -22.90 4.04
C ASP A 138 24.33 -22.70 3.28
N GLN A 139 24.48 -23.34 2.12
CA GLN A 139 25.70 -23.44 1.31
C GLN A 139 26.79 -24.35 1.90
N TYR A 140 26.49 -25.13 2.94
CA TYR A 140 27.39 -26.13 3.50
C TYR A 140 26.71 -27.49 3.66
N PHE A 141 27.51 -28.56 3.65
CA PHE A 141 27.05 -29.93 3.88
C PHE A 141 27.97 -30.68 4.83
N VAL A 142 27.42 -31.71 5.47
CA VAL A 142 28.20 -32.59 6.37
C VAL A 142 28.98 -33.58 5.52
N ASN A 143 30.30 -33.47 5.52
CA ASN A 143 31.16 -34.40 4.77
C ASN A 143 31.33 -35.76 5.48
N SER A 144 32.08 -36.68 4.86
CA SER A 144 32.35 -38.01 5.43
C SER A 144 33.15 -38.00 6.75
N LYS A 145 33.76 -36.86 7.12
CA LYS A 145 34.43 -36.66 8.41
C LYS A 145 33.51 -36.01 9.45
N LEU A 146 32.21 -35.87 9.15
CA LEU A 146 31.21 -35.21 9.99
C LEU A 146 31.53 -33.73 10.24
N VAL A 147 32.20 -33.05 9.30
CA VAL A 147 32.50 -31.60 9.39
C VAL A 147 31.81 -30.86 8.23
N CYS A 148 31.37 -29.64 8.48
CA CYS A 148 30.75 -28.79 7.46
C CYS A 148 31.76 -28.40 6.38
N SER A 149 31.44 -28.70 5.12
CA SER A 149 32.21 -28.30 3.93
C SER A 149 31.35 -27.44 3.02
N SER A 150 31.94 -26.41 2.41
CA SER A 150 31.21 -25.49 1.53
C SER A 150 30.81 -26.16 0.22
N CYS A 151 29.59 -25.92 -0.25
CA CYS A 151 29.15 -26.25 -1.60
C CYS A 151 29.97 -25.44 -2.62
N LYS A 152 30.58 -26.10 -3.62
CA LYS A 152 31.32 -25.41 -4.70
C LYS A 152 30.43 -25.04 -5.90
N ILE A 153 29.13 -25.24 -5.78
CA ILE A 153 28.14 -25.01 -6.83
C ILE A 153 27.56 -23.62 -6.58
N THR A 154 27.69 -22.73 -7.56
CA THR A 154 27.08 -21.40 -7.50
C THR A 154 25.56 -21.54 -7.35
N ASP A 155 24.96 -20.71 -6.50
CA ASP A 155 23.50 -20.64 -6.26
C ASP A 155 22.87 -21.91 -5.65
N CYS A 156 23.69 -22.76 -5.01
CA CYS A 156 23.23 -23.93 -4.27
C CYS A 156 23.08 -23.64 -2.78
N LEU A 157 21.87 -23.81 -2.24
CA LEU A 157 21.54 -23.64 -0.82
C LEU A 157 21.82 -24.90 0.01
N GLU A 158 21.52 -26.09 -0.51
CA GLU A 158 21.79 -27.38 0.16
C GLU A 158 22.47 -28.31 -0.86
N CYS A 159 23.61 -28.92 -0.51
CA CYS A 159 24.31 -29.88 -1.37
C CYS A 159 24.63 -31.17 -0.61
N ASN A 160 24.77 -32.29 -1.32
CA ASN A 160 25.22 -33.57 -0.73
C ASN A 160 26.73 -33.76 -0.83
N THR A 161 27.31 -33.18 -1.87
CA THR A 161 28.75 -33.18 -2.10
C THR A 161 29.17 -31.82 -2.62
N ASN A 162 30.47 -31.60 -2.75
CA ASN A 162 31.01 -30.41 -3.41
C ASN A 162 30.45 -30.17 -4.82
N TYR A 163 29.81 -31.16 -5.46
CA TYR A 163 29.39 -31.12 -6.86
C TYR A 163 27.95 -31.58 -7.13
N GLU A 164 27.17 -31.91 -6.10
CA GLU A 164 25.75 -32.30 -6.23
C GLU A 164 24.86 -31.44 -5.35
N CYS A 165 24.03 -30.60 -5.98
CA CYS A 165 23.09 -29.73 -5.30
C CYS A 165 21.73 -30.40 -5.08
N GLU A 166 21.23 -30.36 -3.85
CA GLU A 166 19.89 -30.83 -3.48
C GLU A 166 18.83 -29.72 -3.46
N LEU A 167 19.24 -28.46 -3.23
CA LEU A 167 18.35 -27.30 -3.20
C LEU A 167 19.06 -26.07 -3.75
N CYS A 168 18.47 -25.45 -4.76
CA CYS A 168 18.98 -24.22 -5.35
C CYS A 168 18.31 -22.97 -4.74
N ASP A 169 18.97 -21.82 -4.87
CA ASP A 169 18.39 -20.52 -4.55
C ASP A 169 17.20 -20.21 -5.47
N THR A 170 16.33 -19.30 -5.04
CA THR A 170 15.25 -18.73 -5.85
C THR A 170 15.78 -18.30 -7.22
N LYS A 171 14.98 -18.49 -8.28
CA LYS A 171 15.35 -18.31 -9.71
C LYS A 171 16.24 -19.41 -10.30
N ASN A 172 16.64 -20.42 -9.53
CA ASN A 172 17.41 -21.56 -10.03
C ASN A 172 16.64 -22.86 -9.88
N MET A 173 16.86 -23.80 -10.80
CA MET A 173 16.30 -25.16 -10.71
C MET A 173 17.42 -26.21 -10.73
N ILE A 174 17.16 -27.38 -10.14
CA ILE A 174 18.10 -28.51 -10.19
C ILE A 174 18.03 -29.14 -11.57
N SER A 175 19.19 -29.26 -12.23
CA SER A 175 19.34 -29.93 -13.51
C SER A 175 20.54 -30.88 -13.50
N SER A 176 20.40 -32.04 -14.14
CA SER A 176 21.48 -33.01 -14.28
C SER A 176 22.37 -32.62 -15.47
N ILE A 177 23.54 -32.05 -15.19
CA ILE A 177 24.48 -31.60 -16.22
C ILE A 177 25.66 -32.58 -16.29
N LEU A 178 26.04 -32.98 -17.50
CA LEU A 178 27.20 -33.83 -17.73
C LEU A 178 28.48 -33.05 -17.38
N GLN A 179 29.24 -33.53 -16.39
CA GLN A 179 30.50 -32.86 -16.04
C GLN A 179 31.58 -33.11 -17.10
N PRO A 180 32.19 -32.05 -17.69
CA PRO A 180 33.26 -32.20 -18.66
C PRO A 180 34.40 -33.07 -18.10
N GLY A 181 34.76 -34.12 -18.83
CA GLY A 181 35.88 -35.01 -18.50
C GLY A 181 35.57 -36.18 -17.56
N SER A 182 34.42 -36.21 -16.86
CA SER A 182 34.07 -37.32 -15.95
C SER A 182 33.12 -38.35 -16.55
N GLY A 183 32.33 -37.97 -17.56
CA GLY A 183 31.23 -38.79 -18.09
C GLY A 183 30.05 -38.99 -17.12
N THR A 184 30.10 -38.38 -15.92
CA THR A 184 29.03 -38.48 -14.91
C THR A 184 28.12 -37.26 -14.95
N TYR A 185 26.81 -37.49 -14.78
CA TYR A 185 25.82 -36.44 -14.61
C TYR A 185 25.80 -36.01 -13.16
N LYS A 186 25.84 -34.70 -12.90
CA LYS A 186 25.71 -34.15 -11.56
C LYS A 186 24.61 -33.10 -11.50
N GLN A 187 23.94 -33.05 -10.35
CA GLN A 187 22.89 -32.08 -10.08
C GLN A 187 23.51 -30.70 -9.84
N GLN A 188 23.23 -29.77 -10.74
CA GLN A 188 23.67 -28.38 -10.67
C GLN A 188 22.47 -27.43 -10.72
N CYS A 189 22.65 -26.25 -10.15
CA CYS A 189 21.68 -25.18 -10.24
C CYS A 189 21.77 -24.51 -11.61
N LEU A 190 20.64 -24.52 -12.33
CA LEU A 190 20.48 -23.83 -13.59
C LEU A 190 19.58 -22.61 -13.37
N ASP A 191 20.12 -21.43 -13.65
CA ASP A 191 19.37 -20.17 -13.62
C ASP A 191 18.26 -20.20 -14.66
N CYS A 192 17.02 -20.07 -14.18
CA CYS A 192 15.80 -20.06 -14.97
C CYS A 192 15.81 -18.97 -16.04
N ASN A 193 16.54 -17.88 -15.82
CA ASN A 193 16.53 -16.69 -16.69
C ASN A 193 17.69 -16.67 -17.69
N LYS A 194 18.69 -17.56 -17.55
CA LYS A 194 19.94 -17.53 -18.35
C LYS A 194 19.73 -17.65 -19.86
N ASN A 195 18.69 -18.37 -20.29
CA ASN A 195 18.39 -18.61 -21.71
C ASN A 195 17.07 -17.93 -22.17
N MET A 196 16.47 -17.05 -21.36
CA MET A 196 15.27 -16.33 -21.77
C MET A 196 15.65 -15.10 -22.60
N LEU A 197 15.50 -15.20 -23.92
CA LEU A 197 15.69 -14.08 -24.84
C LEU A 197 14.56 -13.05 -24.67
N GLY A 198 14.89 -11.82 -24.25
CA GLY A 198 14.00 -10.66 -24.39
C GLY A 198 13.44 -10.01 -23.12
N TYR A 199 13.97 -10.28 -21.92
CA TYR A 199 13.51 -9.60 -20.70
C TYR A 199 14.35 -8.38 -20.32
N SER A 200 13.68 -7.28 -20.03
CA SER A 200 14.29 -6.06 -19.50
C SER A 200 14.57 -6.22 -18.00
N GLN A 201 15.73 -5.69 -17.57
CA GLN A 201 16.38 -5.88 -16.27
C GLN A 201 15.59 -5.46 -15.02
N PHE A 202 14.31 -5.09 -15.12
CA PHE A 202 13.67 -4.34 -14.05
C PHE A 202 12.66 -5.12 -13.21
N TYR A 203 11.76 -5.99 -13.74
CA TYR A 203 10.69 -6.56 -12.88
C TYR A 203 10.07 -7.91 -13.31
N THR A 204 10.73 -8.72 -14.14
CA THR A 204 10.09 -9.89 -14.80
C THR A 204 10.87 -11.20 -14.66
N ASP A 205 11.49 -11.42 -13.49
CA ASP A 205 12.26 -12.64 -13.25
C ASP A 205 11.36 -13.84 -13.00
N CYS A 206 11.69 -14.95 -13.65
CA CYS A 206 11.13 -16.25 -13.35
C CYS A 206 11.63 -16.72 -11.98
N ALA A 207 10.71 -16.90 -11.02
CA ALA A 207 11.00 -17.41 -9.68
C ALA A 207 11.14 -18.93 -9.65
N SER A 208 10.44 -19.64 -10.54
CA SER A 208 10.53 -21.10 -10.69
C SER A 208 10.30 -21.49 -12.15
N CYS A 209 11.13 -22.40 -12.67
CA CYS A 209 11.04 -22.94 -14.03
C CYS A 209 11.15 -24.47 -14.06
N GLN A 210 10.81 -25.04 -15.20
CA GLN A 210 11.07 -26.44 -15.56
C GLN A 210 11.77 -26.52 -16.92
N LEU A 211 12.49 -27.61 -17.20
CA LEU A 211 13.07 -27.84 -18.51
C LEU A 211 11.98 -28.11 -19.55
N ASN A 212 12.11 -27.54 -20.74
CA ASN A 212 11.22 -27.83 -21.85
C ASN A 212 11.46 -29.29 -22.31
N PRO A 213 10.45 -30.18 -22.27
CA PRO A 213 10.63 -31.58 -22.66
C PRO A 213 11.03 -31.76 -24.13
N GLN A 214 10.73 -30.79 -24.99
CA GLN A 214 11.11 -30.82 -26.41
C GLN A 214 12.51 -30.26 -26.67
N ASN A 215 13.01 -29.40 -25.78
CA ASN A 215 14.33 -28.78 -25.90
C ASN A 215 14.93 -28.56 -24.51
N GLN A 216 15.77 -29.50 -24.07
CA GLN A 216 16.41 -29.46 -22.75
C GLN A 216 17.30 -28.23 -22.51
N GLN A 217 17.58 -27.42 -23.54
CA GLN A 217 18.31 -26.16 -23.39
C GLN A 217 17.39 -24.96 -23.06
N GLN A 218 16.07 -25.13 -23.15
CA GLN A 218 15.09 -24.09 -22.85
C GLN A 218 14.40 -24.36 -21.52
N THR A 219 14.19 -23.31 -20.74
CA THR A 219 13.41 -23.32 -19.50
C THR A 219 12.01 -22.74 -19.76
N ILE A 220 10.98 -23.38 -19.21
CA ILE A 220 9.60 -22.89 -19.19
C ILE A 220 9.35 -22.33 -17.80
N CYS A 221 8.88 -21.08 -17.72
CA CYS A 221 8.57 -20.47 -16.44
C CYS A 221 7.27 -21.03 -15.84
N ASN A 222 7.32 -21.38 -14.56
CA ASN A 222 6.20 -21.87 -13.76
C ASN A 222 5.72 -20.84 -12.72
N ALA A 223 6.59 -19.92 -12.27
CA ALA A 223 6.20 -18.79 -11.45
C ALA A 223 7.11 -17.57 -11.65
N CYS A 224 6.58 -16.37 -11.44
CA CYS A 224 7.33 -15.10 -11.53
C CYS A 224 7.53 -14.49 -10.14
N LEU A 225 8.65 -13.78 -9.91
CA LEU A 225 8.99 -13.23 -8.60
C LEU A 225 8.09 -12.05 -8.19
N ASN A 226 7.71 -11.19 -9.15
CA ASN A 226 6.88 -9.99 -8.95
C ASN A 226 5.87 -9.81 -10.09
N GLY A 227 5.23 -10.90 -10.51
CA GLY A 227 4.32 -10.85 -11.66
C GLY A 227 3.57 -12.14 -11.94
N PHE A 228 3.07 -12.25 -13.16
CA PHE A 228 2.25 -13.35 -13.64
C PHE A 228 2.77 -13.88 -14.97
N ILE A 229 2.55 -15.16 -15.21
CA ILE A 229 2.85 -15.81 -16.48
C ILE A 229 1.72 -15.52 -17.47
N VAL A 230 2.09 -14.86 -18.56
CA VAL A 230 1.25 -14.54 -19.71
C VAL A 230 1.95 -15.06 -20.97
N ASN A 231 1.34 -16.03 -21.66
CA ASN A 231 1.92 -16.68 -22.86
C ASN A 231 3.34 -17.23 -22.64
N GLY A 232 3.58 -17.85 -21.47
CA GLY A 232 4.89 -18.39 -21.11
C GLY A 232 5.90 -17.33 -20.62
N ALA A 233 5.49 -16.07 -20.54
CA ALA A 233 6.35 -14.96 -20.17
C ALA A 233 5.94 -14.25 -18.87
N CYS A 234 6.90 -13.82 -18.07
CA CYS A 234 6.64 -13.06 -16.85
C CYS A 234 6.29 -11.60 -17.16
N GLN A 235 5.15 -11.14 -16.65
CA GLN A 235 4.70 -9.75 -16.75
C GLN A 235 4.35 -9.22 -15.36
N SER A 236 4.75 -7.99 -15.04
CA SER A 236 4.48 -7.36 -13.74
C SER A 236 3.00 -7.10 -13.48
N THR A 237 2.18 -7.10 -14.53
CA THR A 237 0.73 -6.87 -14.45
C THR A 237 -0.01 -7.93 -15.25
N CYS A 238 -1.10 -8.42 -14.68
CA CYS A 238 -2.02 -9.28 -15.40
C CYS A 238 -2.92 -8.41 -16.28
N VAL A 239 -2.43 -8.04 -17.47
CA VAL A 239 -3.07 -7.00 -18.31
C VAL A 239 -4.52 -7.37 -18.69
N ARG A 240 -4.94 -8.65 -18.56
CA ARG A 240 -6.31 -9.14 -18.82
C ARG A 240 -6.70 -10.40 -18.03
N GLY A 241 -6.44 -10.46 -16.74
CA GLY A 241 -6.76 -11.70 -16.02
C GLY A 241 -6.74 -11.64 -14.51
N ILE A 242 -7.01 -12.80 -13.93
CA ILE A 242 -7.07 -13.04 -12.49
C ILE A 242 -5.79 -13.79 -12.11
N PRO A 243 -5.16 -13.42 -10.98
CA PRO A 243 -4.08 -14.22 -10.43
C PRO A 243 -4.64 -15.56 -9.92
N SER A 244 -4.47 -16.64 -10.69
CA SER A 244 -4.61 -18.00 -10.17
C SER A 244 -3.21 -18.55 -9.97
N GLN A 245 -2.73 -18.50 -8.72
CA GLN A 245 -1.33 -18.77 -8.38
C GLN A 245 -0.38 -17.81 -9.14
N SER A 246 0.37 -18.32 -10.11
CA SER A 246 1.32 -17.59 -10.96
C SER A 246 0.83 -17.37 -12.40
N TYR A 247 -0.38 -17.83 -12.76
CA TYR A 247 -0.91 -17.71 -14.12
C TYR A 247 -2.00 -16.64 -14.21
N CYS A 248 -2.02 -15.93 -15.35
CA CYS A 248 -3.14 -15.09 -15.75
C CYS A 248 -4.19 -15.92 -16.48
N THR A 249 -5.35 -16.13 -15.87
CA THR A 249 -6.51 -16.63 -16.62
C THR A 249 -7.19 -15.49 -17.36
N ASN A 250 -7.46 -15.67 -18.64
CA ASN A 250 -8.15 -14.67 -19.45
C ASN A 250 -9.51 -14.31 -18.84
N CYS A 251 -9.80 -13.01 -18.76
CA CYS A 251 -11.14 -12.54 -18.44
C CYS A 251 -12.16 -12.95 -19.50
N HIS A 252 -13.44 -12.92 -19.11
CA HIS A 252 -14.53 -12.99 -20.08
C HIS A 252 -14.34 -11.93 -21.18
N SER A 253 -14.74 -12.25 -22.42
CA SER A 253 -14.51 -11.39 -23.58
C SER A 253 -15.16 -10.00 -23.48
N SER A 254 -16.08 -9.78 -22.54
CA SER A 254 -16.68 -8.48 -22.23
C SER A 254 -15.84 -7.61 -21.30
N CYS A 255 -14.99 -8.19 -20.44
CA CYS A 255 -14.22 -7.45 -19.45
C CYS A 255 -12.85 -7.02 -20.01
N VAL A 256 -12.30 -5.93 -19.46
CA VAL A 256 -10.86 -5.59 -19.60
C VAL A 256 -10.07 -6.19 -18.44
N THR A 257 -10.58 -6.03 -17.23
CA THR A 257 -10.07 -6.63 -15.99
C THR A 257 -11.21 -7.32 -15.26
N CYS A 258 -10.92 -8.39 -14.52
CA CYS A 258 -11.93 -9.23 -13.88
C CYS A 258 -11.37 -9.89 -12.61
N ILE A 259 -12.25 -10.26 -11.69
CA ILE A 259 -11.93 -11.16 -10.56
C ILE A 259 -12.22 -12.63 -10.88
N GLY A 260 -12.88 -12.89 -12.02
CA GLY A 260 -13.45 -14.19 -12.37
C GLY A 260 -13.68 -14.34 -13.87
N SER A 261 -13.76 -15.58 -14.35
CA SER A 261 -13.87 -15.87 -15.79
C SER A 261 -15.27 -15.66 -16.36
N SER A 262 -16.28 -15.42 -15.50
CA SER A 262 -17.65 -15.16 -15.95
C SER A 262 -17.86 -13.69 -16.36
N SER A 263 -18.91 -13.46 -17.16
CA SER A 263 -19.26 -12.13 -17.68
C SER A 263 -19.71 -11.12 -16.62
N ASN A 264 -20.11 -11.59 -15.44
CA ASN A 264 -20.55 -10.79 -14.29
C ASN A 264 -19.46 -10.60 -13.22
N GLN A 265 -18.22 -10.99 -13.52
CA GLN A 265 -17.06 -10.87 -12.63
C GLN A 265 -16.06 -9.82 -13.14
N CYS A 266 -16.51 -8.84 -13.93
CA CYS A 266 -15.68 -7.75 -14.44
C CYS A 266 -15.37 -6.72 -13.35
N ILE A 267 -14.16 -6.18 -13.33
CA ILE A 267 -13.75 -5.01 -12.52
C ILE A 267 -13.60 -3.77 -13.42
N GLY A 268 -13.34 -3.97 -14.71
CA GLY A 268 -13.16 -2.90 -15.68
C GLY A 268 -13.72 -3.29 -17.04
N CYS A 269 -14.27 -2.32 -17.75
CA CYS A 269 -14.99 -2.53 -19.00
C CYS A 269 -14.26 -1.97 -20.21
N LYS A 270 -14.65 -2.46 -21.39
CA LYS A 270 -14.10 -2.03 -22.68
C LYS A 270 -14.61 -0.65 -23.07
N VAL A 271 -14.01 -0.12 -24.14
CA VAL A 271 -14.44 1.16 -24.71
C VAL A 271 -15.89 1.13 -25.16
N GLY A 272 -16.66 2.16 -24.76
CA GLY A 272 -18.11 2.26 -25.03
C GLY A 272 -19.01 1.47 -24.06
N GLN A 273 -18.44 0.95 -22.97
CA GLN A 273 -19.17 0.22 -21.92
C GLN A 273 -18.96 0.85 -20.54
N TYR A 274 -19.86 0.56 -19.61
CA TYR A 274 -19.71 0.87 -18.19
C TYR A 274 -19.92 -0.39 -17.35
N LEU A 275 -19.43 -0.38 -16.11
CA LEU A 275 -19.59 -1.48 -15.16
C LEU A 275 -20.89 -1.30 -14.39
N GLU A 276 -21.78 -2.29 -14.41
CA GLU A 276 -22.97 -2.36 -13.57
C GLU A 276 -22.78 -3.43 -12.49
N TYR A 277 -22.83 -3.01 -11.23
CA TYR A 277 -22.69 -3.89 -10.08
C TYR A 277 -23.98 -4.65 -9.82
N GLN A 278 -23.86 -5.91 -9.40
CA GLN A 278 -25.03 -6.74 -9.08
C GLN A 278 -25.75 -6.26 -7.81
N TYR A 279 -25.00 -5.71 -6.84
CA TYR A 279 -25.51 -5.16 -5.60
C TYR A 279 -24.54 -4.12 -5.05
N GLN A 280 -25.03 -3.22 -4.19
CA GLN A 280 -24.16 -2.27 -3.48
C GLN A 280 -23.20 -3.04 -2.56
N GLY A 281 -21.93 -2.66 -2.54
CA GLY A 281 -20.92 -3.30 -1.69
C GLY A 281 -19.91 -4.19 -2.42
N VAL A 282 -20.18 -4.59 -3.66
CA VAL A 282 -19.20 -5.31 -4.49
C VAL A 282 -18.41 -4.40 -5.39
N SER A 283 -17.17 -4.81 -5.66
CA SER A 283 -16.24 -4.13 -6.57
C SER A 283 -16.21 -4.76 -7.97
N TYR A 284 -17.18 -5.63 -8.30
CA TYR A 284 -17.24 -6.35 -9.57
C TYR A 284 -18.68 -6.51 -10.07
N GLY A 285 -18.85 -6.66 -11.38
CA GLY A 285 -20.15 -6.73 -12.01
C GLY A 285 -20.10 -7.07 -13.50
N THR A 286 -21.13 -6.64 -14.23
CA THR A 286 -21.29 -6.91 -15.66
C THR A 286 -20.99 -5.66 -16.48
N CYS A 287 -20.25 -5.81 -17.58
CA CYS A 287 -20.03 -4.70 -18.50
C CYS A 287 -21.23 -4.51 -19.43
N MET A 288 -21.84 -3.33 -19.35
CA MET A 288 -23.03 -2.94 -20.08
C MET A 288 -22.69 -1.91 -21.16
N ALA A 289 -23.29 -2.05 -22.34
CA ALA A 289 -23.12 -1.06 -23.41
C ALA A 289 -23.77 0.27 -23.03
N LYS A 290 -23.06 1.37 -23.29
CA LYS A 290 -23.65 2.72 -23.24
C LYS A 290 -24.76 2.81 -24.27
N HIS A 291 -25.91 3.36 -23.88
CA HIS A 291 -27.09 3.42 -24.74
C HIS A 291 -27.74 4.81 -24.77
N GLU A 292 -27.49 5.65 -23.77
CA GLU A 292 -28.04 7.01 -23.72
C GLU A 292 -27.15 7.96 -24.52
N THR A 293 -27.72 8.94 -25.22
CA THR A 293 -26.94 9.93 -26.00
C THR A 293 -26.40 11.02 -25.08
N SER A 294 -27.27 11.96 -24.70
CA SER A 294 -26.97 13.05 -23.78
C SER A 294 -28.03 13.16 -22.68
N LYS A 295 -27.59 13.42 -21.44
CA LYS A 295 -28.46 13.54 -20.27
C LYS A 295 -28.09 14.74 -19.40
N SER A 296 -29.07 15.22 -18.63
CA SER A 296 -28.86 16.28 -17.64
C SER A 296 -29.54 15.91 -16.34
N TYR A 297 -28.84 16.12 -15.22
CA TYR A 297 -29.33 15.83 -13.87
C TYR A 297 -29.09 17.02 -12.95
N LYS A 298 -29.96 17.17 -11.96
CA LYS A 298 -29.76 18.08 -10.83
C LYS A 298 -29.70 17.27 -9.54
N LEU A 299 -28.69 17.50 -8.74
CA LEU A 299 -28.51 16.92 -7.42
C LEU A 299 -28.46 18.07 -6.41
N TYR A 300 -28.83 17.81 -5.16
CA TYR A 300 -28.73 18.81 -4.11
C TYR A 300 -28.01 18.25 -2.90
N VAL A 301 -27.32 19.13 -2.18
CA VAL A 301 -26.57 18.80 -0.97
C VAL A 301 -27.05 19.70 0.16
N THR A 302 -27.43 19.11 1.29
CA THR A 302 -27.82 19.83 2.51
C THR A 302 -26.61 20.09 3.40
N SER A 303 -26.63 21.22 4.12
CA SER A 303 -25.66 21.57 5.15
C SER A 303 -26.01 20.95 6.51
N GLU A 304 -27.24 20.47 6.68
CA GLU A 304 -27.71 19.88 7.94
C GLU A 304 -27.02 18.55 8.22
N ASN A 305 -26.71 18.26 9.48
CA ASN A 305 -26.13 16.96 9.83
C ASN A 305 -27.16 15.86 9.61
N PRO A 306 -26.78 14.73 8.98
CA PRO A 306 -27.68 13.60 8.87
C PRO A 306 -28.05 13.09 10.26
N SER A 307 -29.31 12.68 10.42
CA SER A 307 -29.65 11.76 11.49
C SER A 307 -28.74 10.53 11.39
N ASP A 308 -28.40 9.91 12.52
CA ASP A 308 -27.50 8.73 12.56
C ASP A 308 -27.98 7.55 11.68
N ASN A 309 -29.26 7.56 11.26
CA ASN A 309 -29.88 6.54 10.42
C ASN A 309 -29.92 6.88 8.92
N TYR A 310 -29.32 8.00 8.50
CA TYR A 310 -29.33 8.36 7.08
C TYR A 310 -28.54 7.34 6.26
N LYS A 311 -29.21 6.79 5.25
CA LYS A 311 -28.58 6.02 4.17
C LYS A 311 -28.86 6.76 2.86
N PRO A 312 -27.84 7.19 2.11
CA PRO A 312 -28.07 7.78 0.80
C PRO A 312 -28.71 6.72 -0.10
N THR A 313 -30.00 6.89 -0.40
CA THR A 313 -30.77 5.94 -1.21
C THR A 313 -30.56 6.21 -2.70
N ILE A 314 -30.83 5.20 -3.53
CA ILE A 314 -30.66 5.27 -4.99
C ILE A 314 -31.63 6.29 -5.63
N GLU A 315 -32.77 6.54 -4.97
CA GLU A 315 -33.89 7.36 -5.45
C GLU A 315 -33.81 8.84 -5.03
N SER A 316 -32.69 9.30 -4.49
CA SER A 316 -32.48 10.73 -4.23
C SER A 316 -32.38 11.50 -5.56
N ASP A 317 -33.53 11.90 -6.11
CA ASP A 317 -33.69 12.95 -7.12
C ASP A 317 -33.22 14.32 -6.59
N GLY A 318 -32.95 14.39 -5.28
CA GLY A 318 -32.02 15.29 -4.64
C GLY A 318 -32.70 16.46 -3.96
N TYR A 319 -33.92 16.85 -4.33
CA TYR A 319 -34.55 18.02 -3.70
C TYR A 319 -35.17 17.67 -2.34
N ASN A 320 -36.04 16.65 -2.29
CA ASN A 320 -36.66 16.25 -1.02
C ASN A 320 -35.72 15.39 -0.16
N ASN A 321 -34.78 14.70 -0.82
CA ASN A 321 -33.80 13.83 -0.19
C ASN A 321 -32.39 14.26 -0.64
N PRO A 322 -31.89 15.41 -0.17
CA PRO A 322 -30.57 15.89 -0.54
C PRO A 322 -29.46 14.97 -0.02
N PHE A 323 -28.33 14.99 -0.72
CA PHE A 323 -27.09 14.40 -0.22
C PHE A 323 -26.56 15.19 0.97
N TYR A 324 -25.81 14.55 1.84
CA TYR A 324 -25.19 15.23 3.00
C TYR A 324 -23.76 15.65 2.74
N THR A 325 -23.13 15.09 1.71
CA THR A 325 -21.77 15.43 1.34
C THR A 325 -21.69 15.68 -0.15
N VAL A 326 -20.83 16.63 -0.52
CA VAL A 326 -20.52 16.93 -1.91
C VAL A 326 -19.87 15.72 -2.58
N GLU A 327 -19.09 14.94 -1.84
CA GLU A 327 -18.45 13.72 -2.33
C GLU A 327 -19.48 12.67 -2.78
N ASP A 328 -20.52 12.41 -1.97
CA ASP A 328 -21.57 11.46 -2.32
C ASP A 328 -22.36 11.91 -3.56
N ALA A 329 -22.65 13.22 -3.65
CA ALA A 329 -23.31 13.80 -4.82
C ALA A 329 -22.44 13.65 -6.08
N ILE A 330 -21.12 13.83 -5.99
CA ILE A 330 -20.18 13.60 -7.10
C ILE A 330 -20.19 12.12 -7.51
N ARG A 331 -20.14 11.19 -6.55
CA ARG A 331 -20.20 9.75 -6.85
C ARG A 331 -21.51 9.35 -7.53
N LYS A 332 -22.64 9.94 -7.10
CA LYS A 332 -23.93 9.76 -7.76
C LYS A 332 -23.93 10.37 -9.17
N ALA A 333 -23.36 11.56 -9.34
CA ALA A 333 -23.25 12.21 -10.65
C ALA A 333 -22.52 11.30 -11.65
N LEU A 334 -21.41 10.70 -11.25
CA LEU A 334 -20.66 9.76 -12.08
C LEU A 334 -21.45 8.49 -12.40
N GLU A 335 -22.20 7.93 -11.43
CA GLU A 335 -23.09 6.78 -11.65
C GLU A 335 -24.18 7.10 -12.68
N LEU A 336 -24.87 8.23 -12.52
CA LEU A 336 -25.97 8.65 -13.40
C LEU A 336 -25.48 8.84 -14.84
N CYS A 337 -24.25 9.29 -15.01
CA CYS A 337 -23.65 9.53 -16.31
C CYS A 337 -23.01 8.29 -16.97
N ALA A 338 -22.82 7.20 -16.23
CA ALA A 338 -22.18 5.99 -16.75
C ALA A 338 -22.80 5.44 -18.06
N PRO A 339 -24.15 5.46 -18.24
CA PRO A 339 -24.77 4.96 -19.48
C PRO A 339 -24.69 5.90 -20.70
N SER A 340 -24.23 7.14 -20.52
CA SER A 340 -24.23 8.19 -21.56
C SER A 340 -23.05 8.07 -22.52
N LYS A 341 -23.31 8.23 -23.83
CA LYS A 341 -22.35 8.13 -24.94
C LYS A 341 -21.66 9.45 -25.26
N GLU A 342 -22.38 10.57 -25.23
CA GLU A 342 -21.88 11.85 -25.76
C GLU A 342 -21.58 12.85 -24.65
N THR A 343 -22.61 13.33 -23.96
CA THR A 343 -22.45 14.33 -22.89
C THR A 343 -23.41 14.04 -21.74
N CYS A 344 -22.93 14.12 -20.50
CA CYS A 344 -23.81 14.04 -19.35
C CYS A 344 -23.52 15.20 -18.42
N SER A 345 -24.46 16.12 -18.29
CA SER A 345 -24.32 17.31 -17.46
C SER A 345 -24.97 17.08 -16.09
N VAL A 346 -24.25 17.35 -15.01
CA VAL A 346 -24.80 17.25 -13.66
C VAL A 346 -24.57 18.54 -12.91
N GLU A 347 -25.65 19.15 -12.44
CA GLU A 347 -25.65 20.34 -11.60
C GLU A 347 -25.83 19.92 -10.14
N ILE A 348 -24.80 20.13 -9.31
CA ILE A 348 -24.82 19.87 -7.86
C ILE A 348 -25.06 21.19 -7.15
N ASN A 349 -26.27 21.36 -6.63
CA ASN A 349 -26.73 22.55 -5.94
C ASN A 349 -26.53 22.44 -4.42
N LEU A 350 -25.73 23.33 -3.83
CA LEU A 350 -25.48 23.34 -2.39
C LEU A 350 -26.52 24.21 -1.69
N TYR A 351 -27.24 23.65 -0.73
CA TYR A 351 -28.13 24.44 0.13
C TYR A 351 -27.35 25.44 0.97
N LYS A 352 -28.04 26.50 1.40
CA LYS A 352 -27.53 27.48 2.34
C LYS A 352 -26.98 26.82 3.61
N GLY A 353 -25.86 27.36 4.11
CA GLY A 353 -25.19 26.88 5.32
C GLY A 353 -23.78 26.37 5.06
N ASP A 354 -23.18 25.79 6.11
CA ASP A 354 -21.81 25.31 6.09
C ASP A 354 -21.77 23.80 5.79
N HIS A 355 -21.00 23.42 4.78
CA HIS A 355 -20.86 22.03 4.35
C HIS A 355 -19.57 21.44 4.92
N TYR A 356 -19.58 20.15 5.26
CA TYR A 356 -18.43 19.49 5.86
C TYR A 356 -18.07 18.19 5.15
N ILE A 357 -16.80 18.07 4.76
CA ILE A 357 -16.20 16.82 4.30
C ILE A 357 -15.33 16.31 5.45
N LEU A 358 -15.83 15.30 6.16
CA LEU A 358 -15.25 14.79 7.41
C LEU A 358 -14.56 13.43 7.19
N ARG A 359 -13.53 13.16 8.01
CA ARG A 359 -12.80 11.87 8.03
C ARG A 359 -13.58 10.70 8.63
N SER A 360 -14.59 11.00 9.44
CA SER A 360 -15.33 9.98 10.20
C SER A 360 -15.93 8.95 9.26
N ALA A 361 -16.00 7.69 9.71
CA ALA A 361 -16.62 6.57 9.02
C ALA A 361 -18.14 6.76 8.87
N LYS A 362 -18.57 7.72 8.05
CA LYS A 362 -19.92 7.78 7.53
C LYS A 362 -20.07 6.69 6.48
N GLN A 363 -21.29 6.19 6.31
CA GLN A 363 -21.60 5.32 5.17
C GLN A 363 -21.56 6.20 3.92
N PHE A 364 -20.47 6.05 3.15
CA PHE A 364 -20.35 6.72 1.86
C PHE A 364 -21.34 6.13 0.87
N TYR A 365 -21.81 6.96 -0.06
CA TYR A 365 -22.55 6.49 -1.21
C TYR A 365 -21.71 5.48 -2.00
N MET A 366 -22.29 4.31 -2.23
CA MET A 366 -21.71 3.24 -3.03
C MET A 366 -22.40 3.22 -4.38
N SER A 367 -21.67 3.60 -5.43
CA SER A 367 -22.21 3.64 -6.78
C SER A 367 -22.63 2.25 -7.24
N SER A 368 -23.78 2.14 -7.90
CA SER A 368 -24.26 0.91 -8.55
C SER A 368 -23.72 0.73 -9.97
N ARG A 369 -23.24 1.82 -10.57
CA ARG A 369 -22.63 1.86 -11.90
C ARG A 369 -21.34 2.66 -11.84
N LEU A 370 -20.32 2.19 -12.55
CA LEU A 370 -19.02 2.85 -12.63
C LEU A 370 -18.56 2.90 -14.08
N ASP A 371 -18.15 4.08 -14.52
CA ASP A 371 -17.44 4.25 -15.78
C ASP A 371 -16.04 4.79 -15.52
N ASN A 372 -15.06 3.89 -15.56
CA ASN A 372 -13.65 4.17 -15.35
C ASN A 372 -12.88 4.47 -16.64
N THR A 373 -13.56 4.46 -17.79
CA THR A 373 -12.87 4.53 -19.09
C THR A 373 -13.37 5.67 -19.98
N HIS A 374 -14.61 6.16 -19.79
CA HIS A 374 -15.26 7.14 -20.67
C HIS A 374 -16.09 8.18 -19.91
N SER A 375 -15.45 8.95 -19.01
CA SER A 375 -16.15 10.02 -18.31
C SER A 375 -16.49 11.19 -19.26
N VAL A 376 -17.67 11.11 -19.88
CA VAL A 376 -18.32 12.22 -20.60
C VAL A 376 -19.02 13.21 -19.66
N THR A 377 -18.77 13.06 -18.36
CA THR A 377 -19.45 13.79 -17.30
C THR A 377 -18.93 15.20 -17.18
N ASN A 378 -19.85 16.16 -17.22
CA ASN A 378 -19.64 17.58 -16.99
C ASN A 378 -20.33 17.97 -15.68
N ILE A 379 -19.57 18.15 -14.60
CA ILE A 379 -20.10 18.47 -13.28
C ILE A 379 -20.03 19.98 -13.05
N THR A 380 -21.14 20.59 -12.62
CA THR A 380 -21.16 21.97 -12.14
C THR A 380 -21.56 21.97 -10.67
N ILE A 381 -20.70 22.47 -9.78
CA ILE A 381 -20.96 22.62 -8.35
C ILE A 381 -21.19 24.10 -8.06
N LEU A 382 -22.35 24.45 -7.55
CA LEU A 382 -22.74 25.83 -7.24
C LEU A 382 -23.72 25.90 -6.05
N PRO A 383 -23.80 27.04 -5.35
CA PRO A 383 -24.88 27.30 -4.40
C PRO A 383 -26.24 27.31 -5.05
N LEU A 384 -27.26 26.77 -4.39
CA LEU A 384 -28.64 26.93 -4.83
C LEU A 384 -29.04 28.41 -4.70
N PHE A 385 -29.20 29.11 -5.82
CA PHE A 385 -29.57 30.52 -5.82
C PHE A 385 -31.08 30.72 -5.68
N CYS A 386 -31.49 31.74 -4.92
CA CYS A 386 -32.91 32.04 -4.74
C CYS A 386 -33.60 32.48 -6.04
N SER A 387 -32.86 33.08 -6.97
CA SER A 387 -33.35 33.38 -8.33
C SER A 387 -33.78 32.14 -9.12
N GLN A 388 -33.19 30.98 -8.80
CA GLN A 388 -33.49 29.69 -9.44
C GLN A 388 -34.56 28.90 -8.68
N ASN A 389 -34.70 29.13 -7.37
CA ASN A 389 -35.66 28.43 -6.52
C ASN A 389 -36.44 29.40 -5.63
N ASN A 390 -37.57 29.88 -6.14
CA ASN A 390 -38.45 30.82 -5.46
C ASN A 390 -39.27 30.20 -4.32
N SER A 391 -39.17 28.88 -4.10
CA SER A 391 -40.11 28.18 -3.21
C SER A 391 -39.72 28.24 -1.73
N ASN A 392 -38.44 28.37 -1.38
CA ASN A 392 -38.02 28.41 0.02
C ASN A 392 -36.72 29.23 0.22
N PRO A 393 -36.80 30.47 0.74
CA PRO A 393 -35.63 31.33 0.97
C PRO A 393 -34.67 30.80 2.05
N ASN A 394 -35.09 29.80 2.85
CA ASN A 394 -34.25 29.26 3.92
C ASN A 394 -33.16 28.31 3.41
N ILE A 395 -33.34 27.72 2.22
CA ILE A 395 -32.40 26.74 1.65
C ILE A 395 -31.53 27.29 0.52
N CYS A 396 -31.84 28.48 0.01
CA CYS A 396 -31.11 29.12 -1.08
C CYS A 396 -30.31 30.33 -0.60
N VAL A 397 -29.34 30.76 -1.40
CA VAL A 397 -28.51 31.96 -1.16
C VAL A 397 -28.77 33.01 -2.23
N GLU A 398 -28.40 34.27 -1.95
CA GLU A 398 -28.46 35.33 -2.96
C GLU A 398 -27.45 35.07 -4.09
N ASP A 399 -27.68 35.59 -5.30
CA ASP A 399 -26.87 35.30 -6.50
C ASP A 399 -25.37 35.61 -6.36
N ASN A 400 -25.02 36.53 -5.44
CA ASN A 400 -23.64 36.94 -5.17
C ASN A 400 -23.03 36.31 -3.91
N GLU A 401 -23.82 35.57 -3.14
CA GLU A 401 -23.36 34.91 -1.93
C GLU A 401 -22.58 33.62 -2.26
N LYS A 402 -21.68 33.25 -1.35
CA LYS A 402 -20.86 32.05 -1.46
C LYS A 402 -21.24 31.04 -0.38
N VAL A 403 -21.13 29.76 -0.70
CA VAL A 403 -21.28 28.67 0.27
C VAL A 403 -19.91 28.14 0.68
N THR A 404 -19.74 27.85 1.97
CA THR A 404 -18.47 27.33 2.51
C THR A 404 -18.50 25.82 2.62
N ILE A 405 -17.46 25.16 2.10
CA ILE A 405 -17.18 23.75 2.26
C ILE A 405 -15.91 23.61 3.11
N TYR A 406 -16.07 23.08 4.32
CA TYR A 406 -14.97 22.76 5.20
C TYR A 406 -14.43 21.37 4.91
N ASN A 407 -13.19 21.30 4.43
CA ASN A 407 -12.52 20.04 4.12
C ASN A 407 -11.59 19.59 5.24
N LYS A 408 -11.95 18.49 5.92
CA LYS A 408 -11.08 17.80 6.89
C LYS A 408 -10.48 16.50 6.35
N PHE A 409 -10.82 16.12 5.11
CA PHE A 409 -10.33 14.93 4.44
C PHE A 409 -8.89 15.07 3.91
N ARG A 410 -8.25 16.23 4.15
CA ARG A 410 -6.87 16.56 3.76
C ARG A 410 -6.59 16.27 2.28
N ASP A 411 -5.63 15.38 2.03
CA ASP A 411 -5.10 14.95 0.75
C ASP A 411 -5.96 13.89 0.04
N GLN A 412 -6.97 13.35 0.71
CA GLN A 412 -7.80 12.28 0.16
C GLN A 412 -8.94 12.77 -0.72
N LEU A 413 -9.31 14.06 -0.65
CA LEU A 413 -10.34 14.62 -1.52
C LEU A 413 -9.72 14.91 -2.89
N ALA A 414 -10.15 14.16 -3.90
CA ALA A 414 -9.78 14.37 -5.30
C ALA A 414 -11.02 14.61 -6.16
N LEU A 415 -11.02 15.71 -6.90
CA LEU A 415 -12.05 16.05 -7.87
C LEU A 415 -11.59 15.62 -9.27
N ALA A 416 -12.24 14.59 -9.81
CA ALA A 416 -11.97 14.12 -11.16
C ALA A 416 -12.64 15.03 -12.20
N VAL A 417 -11.88 15.51 -13.18
CA VAL A 417 -12.38 16.25 -14.34
C VAL A 417 -12.60 15.26 -15.48
N GLY A 418 -13.86 14.96 -15.78
CA GLY A 418 -14.29 14.17 -16.93
C GLY A 418 -14.29 14.99 -18.22
N SER A 419 -15.46 15.24 -18.81
CA SER A 419 -15.60 16.20 -19.92
C SER A 419 -15.52 17.64 -19.43
N GLY A 420 -15.99 17.90 -18.21
CA GLY A 420 -15.87 19.20 -17.58
C GLY A 420 -16.09 19.18 -16.07
N LEU A 421 -15.48 20.15 -15.39
CA LEU A 421 -15.74 20.46 -14.00
C LEU A 421 -15.83 21.97 -13.85
N THR A 422 -16.94 22.45 -13.31
CA THR A 422 -17.17 23.86 -13.03
C THR A 422 -17.47 24.04 -11.55
N ILE A 423 -16.71 24.88 -10.86
CA ILE A 423 -16.92 25.23 -9.46
C ILE A 423 -17.20 26.73 -9.41
N LYS A 424 -18.34 27.14 -8.86
CA LYS A 424 -18.76 28.55 -8.82
C LYS A 424 -19.19 28.99 -7.43
N ASN A 425 -18.83 30.21 -7.04
CA ASN A 425 -19.32 30.86 -5.81
C ASN A 425 -19.15 30.00 -4.55
N ILE A 426 -18.01 29.30 -4.42
CA ILE A 426 -17.73 28.41 -3.29
C ILE A 426 -16.47 28.86 -2.57
N VAL A 427 -16.51 28.80 -1.23
CA VAL A 427 -15.33 28.89 -0.38
C VAL A 427 -14.95 27.47 0.03
N ILE A 428 -13.76 26.99 -0.34
CA ILE A 428 -13.23 25.71 0.15
C ILE A 428 -12.17 26.02 1.20
N ASP A 429 -12.47 25.67 2.45
CA ASP A 429 -11.63 25.98 3.62
C ASP A 429 -11.11 24.69 4.26
N TRP A 430 -9.80 24.49 4.25
CA TRP A 430 -9.16 23.36 4.89
C TRP A 430 -8.78 23.68 6.34
N ILE A 431 -9.76 23.63 7.24
CA ILE A 431 -9.59 23.93 8.68
C ILE A 431 -8.45 23.12 9.31
N ASP A 432 -8.28 21.85 8.92
CA ASP A 432 -7.29 20.94 9.54
C ASP A 432 -5.83 21.23 9.11
N SER A 433 -5.60 22.17 8.20
CA SER A 433 -4.28 22.66 7.82
C SER A 433 -3.71 23.68 8.82
N ILE A 434 -4.54 24.23 9.69
CA ILE A 434 -4.12 25.24 10.64
C ILE A 434 -3.44 24.53 11.82
N ILE A 435 -2.11 24.53 11.84
CA ILE A 435 -1.38 24.41 13.10
C ILE A 435 -1.73 25.68 13.89
N LEU A 436 -2.73 25.60 14.77
CA LEU A 436 -3.07 26.71 15.66
C LEU A 436 -1.86 26.97 16.55
N HIS A 437 -1.05 27.97 16.17
CA HIS A 437 0.08 28.45 16.93
C HIS A 437 -0.43 29.34 18.07
N ASN A 438 -1.16 28.74 19.02
CA ASN A 438 -1.57 29.43 20.22
C ASN A 438 -0.38 29.47 21.20
N GLY A 439 0.24 30.65 21.34
CA GLY A 439 0.91 31.13 22.56
C GLY A 439 1.99 30.24 23.21
N ASN A 440 3.24 30.73 23.19
CA ASN A 440 4.39 30.36 24.04
C ASN A 440 4.98 28.95 23.99
N TYR A 441 4.26 27.90 23.57
CA TYR A 441 4.87 26.60 23.30
C TYR A 441 5.02 26.41 21.81
N GLY A 442 5.77 27.31 21.20
CA GLY A 442 6.22 27.06 19.85
C GLY A 442 7.02 25.77 19.87
N CYS A 443 6.57 24.76 19.15
CA CYS A 443 7.47 23.74 18.64
C CYS A 443 8.56 24.51 17.91
N LYS A 444 9.65 24.85 18.62
CA LYS A 444 10.93 25.21 18.04
C LYS A 444 11.43 23.94 17.37
N SER A 445 10.79 23.64 16.26
CA SER A 445 11.32 22.76 15.26
C SER A 445 12.61 23.42 14.81
N THR A 446 13.72 22.99 15.40
CA THR A 446 15.08 23.31 14.97
C THR A 446 15.43 22.56 13.69
N PHE A 447 14.45 22.21 12.85
CA PHE A 447 14.73 21.93 11.46
C PHE A 447 15.21 23.25 10.87
N LYS A 448 16.53 23.38 10.69
CA LYS A 448 17.05 24.29 9.66
C LYS A 448 16.22 24.01 8.43
N ALA A 449 15.60 25.03 7.85
CA ALA A 449 15.02 24.93 6.52
C ALA A 449 16.15 24.49 5.58
N THR A 450 16.36 23.18 5.47
CA THR A 450 17.08 22.60 4.37
C THR A 450 16.08 22.70 3.24
N ASP A 451 16.33 23.57 2.26
CA ASP A 451 15.47 23.90 1.12
C ASP A 451 15.09 22.70 0.23
N GLN A 452 15.27 21.48 0.70
CA GLN A 452 14.85 20.26 0.05
C GLN A 452 13.43 19.92 0.50
N CYS A 453 12.45 20.48 -0.21
CA CYS A 453 11.15 19.83 -0.31
C CYS A 453 11.39 18.42 -0.85
N GLN A 454 11.27 17.40 -0.01
CA GLN A 454 11.11 16.05 -0.53
C GLN A 454 9.80 16.07 -1.31
N ILE A 455 9.88 15.96 -2.64
CA ILE A 455 8.69 15.85 -3.49
C ILE A 455 7.95 14.61 -2.99
N SER A 456 6.91 14.82 -2.21
CA SER A 456 6.08 13.74 -1.71
C SER A 456 5.34 13.12 -2.90
N ASP A 457 5.20 11.80 -2.89
CA ASP A 457 4.23 11.05 -3.72
C ASP A 457 2.78 11.36 -3.26
N GLY A 458 2.45 12.66 -3.17
CA GLY A 458 1.17 13.16 -2.69
C GLY A 458 0.09 13.10 -3.76
N TYR A 459 -1.15 13.22 -3.32
CA TYR A 459 -2.32 13.26 -4.20
C TYR A 459 -2.46 14.60 -4.92
N SER A 460 -3.34 14.63 -5.92
CA SER A 460 -3.74 15.83 -6.64
C SER A 460 -5.16 16.22 -6.24
N PHE A 461 -5.40 17.48 -5.88
CA PHE A 461 -6.73 17.92 -5.47
C PHE A 461 -7.73 17.91 -6.62
N ILE A 462 -7.35 18.44 -7.79
CA ILE A 462 -8.13 18.33 -9.02
C ILE A 462 -7.31 17.53 -10.01
N LYS A 463 -7.88 16.45 -10.54
CA LYS A 463 -7.19 15.56 -11.48
C LYS A 463 -8.01 15.38 -12.74
N PHE A 464 -7.39 15.64 -13.89
CA PHE A 464 -8.01 15.36 -15.17
C PHE A 464 -7.97 13.86 -15.45
N ASP A 465 -9.08 13.18 -15.19
CA ASP A 465 -9.18 11.71 -15.22
C ASP A 465 -9.58 11.23 -16.62
N ILE A 466 -8.67 11.44 -17.57
CA ILE A 466 -8.84 10.96 -18.94
C ILE A 466 -7.79 9.91 -19.23
N THR A 467 -8.26 8.79 -19.75
CA THR A 467 -7.42 7.70 -20.23
C THR A 467 -7.09 7.89 -21.70
N SER A 468 -6.06 7.18 -22.18
CA SER A 468 -5.73 7.12 -23.62
C SER A 468 -6.83 6.58 -24.53
N LYS A 469 -7.92 6.11 -23.93
CA LYS A 469 -9.05 5.51 -24.61
C LYS A 469 -10.30 6.39 -24.54
N THR A 470 -10.16 7.66 -24.18
CA THR A 470 -11.30 8.58 -24.10
C THR A 470 -12.00 8.76 -25.43
N ILE A 471 -13.32 8.96 -25.38
CA ILE A 471 -14.18 9.30 -26.53
C ILE A 471 -14.41 10.81 -26.65
N LEU A 472 -13.82 11.62 -25.78
CA LEU A 472 -14.00 13.06 -25.80
C LEU A 472 -13.43 13.64 -27.11
N THR A 473 -14.29 14.30 -27.87
CA THR A 473 -13.93 15.00 -29.11
C THR A 473 -13.33 16.38 -28.85
N LYS A 474 -13.43 16.87 -27.62
CA LYS A 474 -12.90 18.15 -27.16
C LYS A 474 -12.06 17.95 -25.91
N PRO A 475 -11.01 18.78 -25.69
CA PRO A 475 -10.27 18.75 -24.45
C PRO A 475 -11.20 18.98 -23.23
N PRO A 476 -10.94 18.29 -22.11
CA PRO A 476 -11.67 18.52 -20.87
C PRO A 476 -11.51 19.96 -20.40
N THR A 477 -12.53 20.47 -19.72
CA THR A 477 -12.54 21.86 -19.26
C THR A 477 -12.73 21.94 -17.75
N LEU A 478 -11.76 22.56 -17.06
CA LEU A 478 -11.88 22.97 -15.66
C LEU A 478 -12.18 24.47 -15.59
N ARG A 479 -13.27 24.84 -14.94
CA ARG A 479 -13.67 26.23 -14.68
C ARG A 479 -13.81 26.46 -13.18
N ILE A 480 -13.08 27.44 -12.67
CA ILE A 480 -13.17 27.88 -11.28
C ILE A 480 -13.54 29.35 -11.30
N GLN A 481 -14.74 29.70 -10.83
CA GLN A 481 -15.30 31.04 -10.98
C GLN A 481 -15.73 31.60 -9.63
N ASN A 482 -15.24 32.80 -9.28
CA ASN A 482 -15.58 33.49 -8.04
C ASN A 482 -15.47 32.56 -6.80
N CYS A 483 -14.39 31.78 -6.73
CA CYS A 483 -14.14 30.86 -5.61
C CYS A 483 -13.11 31.43 -4.64
N ILE A 484 -13.07 30.90 -3.42
CA ILE A 484 -12.02 31.21 -2.44
C ILE A 484 -11.46 29.89 -1.91
N PHE A 485 -10.18 29.64 -2.11
CA PHE A 485 -9.47 28.52 -1.49
C PHE A 485 -8.72 29.05 -0.29
N ARG A 486 -9.08 28.60 0.91
CA ARG A 486 -8.53 29.11 2.17
C ARG A 486 -7.83 28.02 2.96
N ASN A 487 -6.74 28.41 3.62
CA ASN A 487 -5.99 27.58 4.58
C ASN A 487 -5.53 26.26 3.95
N LEU A 488 -5.04 26.27 2.72
CA LEU A 488 -4.48 25.06 2.10
C LEU A 488 -3.01 24.92 2.56
N TYR A 489 -2.74 24.05 3.54
CA TYR A 489 -1.38 23.69 3.98
C TYR A 489 -1.18 22.17 3.95
N PHE A 490 -0.94 21.62 2.76
CA PHE A 490 -0.60 20.20 2.60
C PHE A 490 0.48 20.01 1.55
N ASP A 491 1.24 18.93 1.71
CA ASP A 491 2.17 18.41 0.73
C ASP A 491 1.37 17.69 -0.38
N TYR A 492 0.76 18.46 -1.27
CA TYR A 492 0.23 17.91 -2.52
C TYR A 492 1.36 17.82 -3.53
N ASN A 493 1.35 16.77 -4.36
CA ASN A 493 2.21 16.74 -5.52
C ASN A 493 1.83 17.87 -6.50
N THR A 494 0.52 18.05 -6.71
CA THR A 494 -0.01 19.21 -7.45
C THR A 494 -1.42 19.59 -7.04
N PHE A 495 -1.78 20.88 -7.12
CA PHE A 495 -3.17 21.31 -6.87
C PHE A 495 -4.09 20.94 -8.04
N ILE A 496 -3.65 21.16 -9.27
CA ILE A 496 -4.31 20.71 -10.50
C ILE A 496 -3.34 19.82 -11.27
N GLU A 497 -3.77 18.61 -11.61
CA GLU A 497 -3.03 17.65 -12.43
C GLU A 497 -3.70 17.47 -13.77
N THR A 498 -3.09 17.97 -14.85
CA THR A 498 -3.57 17.64 -16.20
C THR A 498 -3.10 16.24 -16.59
N ASN A 499 -3.83 15.56 -17.45
CA ASN A 499 -3.32 14.34 -18.07
C ASN A 499 -2.42 14.66 -19.28
N SER A 500 -1.93 13.62 -19.94
CA SER A 500 -1.09 13.70 -21.14
C SER A 500 -1.79 14.28 -22.39
N TYR A 501 -3.11 14.34 -22.39
CA TYR A 501 -3.95 14.94 -23.45
C TYR A 501 -4.23 16.43 -23.21
N GLY A 502 -3.71 16.98 -22.11
CA GLY A 502 -3.91 18.35 -21.70
C GLY A 502 -5.32 18.61 -21.16
N GLY A 503 -5.73 19.87 -21.22
CA GLY A 503 -7.02 20.34 -20.74
C GLY A 503 -7.09 21.85 -20.80
N TYR A 504 -8.31 22.39 -20.86
CA TYR A 504 -8.54 23.81 -20.75
C TYR A 504 -8.81 24.16 -19.28
N ILE A 505 -8.03 25.07 -18.72
CA ILE A 505 -8.17 25.52 -17.33
C ILE A 505 -8.48 27.00 -17.36
N GLU A 506 -9.58 27.39 -16.73
CA GLU A 506 -10.03 28.77 -16.62
C GLU A 506 -10.31 29.09 -15.16
N ILE A 507 -9.60 30.07 -14.61
CA ILE A 507 -9.71 30.51 -13.21
C ILE A 507 -10.07 32.00 -13.25
N LEU A 508 -11.32 32.33 -12.89
CA LEU A 508 -11.86 33.69 -12.92
C LEU A 508 -12.24 34.14 -11.52
N ASP A 509 -11.92 35.38 -11.18
CA ASP A 509 -12.31 36.05 -9.92
C ASP A 509 -12.08 35.23 -8.65
N THR A 510 -11.06 34.35 -8.68
CA THR A 510 -10.81 33.37 -7.64
C THR A 510 -9.64 33.81 -6.77
N LYS A 511 -9.81 33.66 -5.45
CA LYS A 511 -8.80 34.02 -4.45
C LYS A 511 -8.18 32.78 -3.81
N PHE A 512 -6.88 32.82 -3.60
CA PHE A 512 -6.13 31.81 -2.84
C PHE A 512 -5.58 32.48 -1.59
N GLU A 513 -6.16 32.16 -0.43
CA GLU A 513 -5.83 32.75 0.86
C GLU A 513 -5.09 31.73 1.71
N ARG A 514 -3.93 32.09 2.27
CA ARG A 514 -3.15 31.19 3.14
C ARG A 514 -2.87 29.84 2.46
N PHE A 515 -2.33 29.94 1.26
CA PHE A 515 -2.05 28.81 0.38
C PHE A 515 -0.54 28.52 0.43
N ALA A 516 -0.16 27.42 1.04
CA ALA A 516 1.22 26.96 1.11
C ALA A 516 1.27 25.47 0.73
N THR A 517 2.06 25.14 -0.28
CA THR A 517 2.17 23.78 -0.80
C THR A 517 3.61 23.48 -1.19
N CYS A 518 4.05 22.26 -0.89
CA CYS A 518 5.28 21.68 -1.42
C CYS A 518 4.95 20.93 -2.72
N GLY A 519 4.75 21.66 -3.82
CA GLY A 519 4.36 21.07 -5.10
C GLY A 519 4.04 22.12 -6.15
N SER A 520 3.56 21.69 -7.32
CA SER A 520 3.09 22.63 -8.36
C SER A 520 1.63 23.02 -8.13
N ILE A 521 1.27 24.26 -8.44
CA ILE A 521 -0.17 24.64 -8.48
C ILE A 521 -0.84 23.94 -9.66
N ILE A 522 -0.16 23.91 -10.81
CA ILE A 522 -0.62 23.21 -12.01
C ILE A 522 0.55 22.36 -12.50
N ARG A 523 0.35 21.04 -12.54
CA ARG A 523 1.28 20.10 -13.18
C ARG A 523 0.77 19.79 -14.56
N ASN A 524 1.53 20.21 -15.56
CA ASN A 524 1.27 19.85 -16.94
C ASN A 524 2.16 18.68 -17.36
N PHE A 525 1.58 17.51 -17.52
CA PHE A 525 2.26 16.39 -18.18
C PHE A 525 2.27 16.65 -19.68
N LYS A 526 3.24 17.45 -20.14
CA LYS A 526 3.49 17.62 -21.56
C LYS A 526 4.00 16.29 -22.10
N GLN A 527 3.12 15.46 -22.64
CA GLN A 527 3.56 14.40 -23.54
C GLN A 527 4.18 15.12 -24.74
N THR A 528 5.45 14.88 -25.02
CA THR A 528 6.03 15.30 -26.30
C THR A 528 5.18 14.67 -27.39
N TYR A 529 4.33 15.48 -28.03
CA TYR A 529 3.54 15.07 -29.19
C TYR A 529 4.54 14.72 -30.30
N THR A 530 4.82 13.42 -30.45
CA THR A 530 5.38 12.88 -31.68
C THR A 530 4.23 12.76 -32.66
N PRO A 531 4.15 13.61 -33.70
CA PRO A 531 3.13 13.46 -34.74
C PRO A 531 3.19 12.02 -35.29
N PRO A 532 2.05 11.39 -35.60
CA PRO A 532 2.08 10.15 -36.37
C PRO A 532 2.87 10.43 -37.65
N ASN A 533 3.87 9.59 -37.95
CA ASN A 533 4.69 9.72 -39.14
C ASN A 533 3.77 9.96 -40.34
N LEU A 534 3.85 11.18 -40.89
CA LEU A 534 3.21 11.56 -42.15
C LEU A 534 3.90 10.87 -43.31
#